data_AF-A0A1S1LYE8-F1
#
_entry.id   AF-A0A1S1LYE8-F1
#
_cell.length_a   1.000
_cell.length_b   1.000
_cell.length_c   1.000
_cell.angle_alpha   90.00
_cell.angle_beta   90.00
_cell.angle_gamma   90.00
#
_symmetry.space_group_name_H-M   'P 1'
#
loop_
_entity.id
_entity.type
_entity.pdbx_description
1 polymer ?
#
loop_
_entity_poly.entity_id
_entity_poly.type
_entity_poly.pdbx_seq_one_letter_code
_entity_poly.pdbx_strand_id
1 'polypeptide(L)'
;MVTQRFQVGDLVQIKSEYLEGGNPSLFRIREIVGDEALLGQLSSTQDGFHGADTSIRLDDPDLIAPYPEILQRYARHLTAADDIANSTYILSGVNQLEEHLRVQRPDGAS
;
A
#
# COMPACT_ATOMS: atom_id res chain seq x y z
N MET A 1 21.25 -10.53 3.95
CA MET A 1 19.93 -10.99 4.40
C MET A 1 18.93 -10.07 3.74
N VAL A 2 18.07 -10.58 2.86
CA VAL A 2 17.04 -9.75 2.21
C VAL A 2 16.03 -9.40 3.30
N THR A 3 15.95 -8.13 3.67
CA THR A 3 14.95 -7.65 4.62
C THR A 3 13.58 -7.94 4.01
N GLN A 4 12.81 -8.82 4.65
CA GLN A 4 11.46 -9.15 4.18
C GLN A 4 10.62 -7.87 4.20
N ARG A 5 10.19 -7.41 3.02
CA ARG A 5 9.59 -6.09 2.82
C ARG A 5 8.21 -5.97 3.46
N PHE A 6 7.45 -7.08 3.45
CA PHE A 6 6.09 -7.12 3.97
C PHE A 6 5.86 -8.37 4.83
N GLN A 7 4.95 -8.25 5.80
CA GLN A 7 4.58 -9.31 6.72
C GLN A 7 3.05 -9.42 6.86
N VAL A 8 2.57 -10.55 7.40
CA VAL A 8 1.15 -10.74 7.71
C VAL A 8 0.68 -9.64 8.67
N GLY A 9 -0.43 -9.00 8.32
CA GLY A 9 -1.01 -7.89 9.07
C GLY A 9 -0.70 -6.51 8.50
N ASP A 10 0.32 -6.38 7.63
CA ASP A 10 0.67 -5.09 7.02
C ASP A 10 -0.45 -4.58 6.10
N LEU A 11 -0.62 -3.27 6.09
CA LEU A 11 -1.45 -2.56 5.13
C LEU A 11 -0.64 -2.32 3.86
N VAL A 12 -1.24 -2.61 2.71
CA VAL A 12 -0.60 -2.52 1.39
C VAL A 12 -1.58 -2.01 0.34
N GLN A 13 -1.04 -1.54 -0.78
CA GLN A 13 -1.81 -1.20 -1.97
C GLN A 13 -1.21 -1.87 -3.21
N ILE A 14 -2.09 -2.09 -4.20
CA ILE A 14 -1.73 -2.53 -5.54
C ILE A 14 -1.56 -1.25 -6.37
N LYS A 15 -0.33 -0.97 -6.79
CA LYS A 15 0.05 0.30 -7.44
C LYS A 15 -0.72 0.54 -8.73
N SER A 16 -0.90 -0.48 -9.56
CA SER A 16 -1.62 -0.37 -10.83
C SER A 16 -3.11 -0.05 -10.61
N GLU A 17 -3.75 -0.64 -9.59
CA GLU A 17 -5.14 -0.32 -9.25
C GLU A 17 -5.33 1.16 -8.86
N TYR A 18 -4.38 1.71 -8.11
CA TYR A 18 -4.43 3.10 -7.70
C TYR A 18 -4.08 4.08 -8.84
N LEU A 19 -2.97 3.84 -9.54
CA LEU A 19 -2.46 4.78 -10.55
C LEU A 19 -3.21 4.70 -11.88
N GLU A 20 -3.58 3.50 -12.33
CA GLU A 20 -4.24 3.31 -13.63
C GLU A 20 -5.76 3.23 -13.47
N GLY A 21 -6.23 2.57 -12.40
CA GLY A 21 -7.65 2.42 -12.12
C GLY A 21 -8.28 3.59 -11.35
N GLY A 22 -7.47 4.43 -10.70
CA GLY A 22 -7.97 5.44 -9.76
C GLY A 22 -8.69 4.83 -8.56
N ASN A 23 -8.47 3.53 -8.28
CA ASN A 23 -9.17 2.80 -7.24
C ASN A 23 -8.41 2.98 -5.91
N PRO A 24 -8.98 3.69 -4.91
CA PRO A 24 -8.34 3.95 -3.63
C PRO A 24 -8.46 2.73 -2.69
N SER A 25 -8.31 1.52 -3.21
CA SER A 25 -8.46 0.30 -2.43
C SER A 25 -7.25 0.10 -1.53
N LEU A 26 -7.53 -0.20 -0.26
CA LEU A 26 -6.54 -0.55 0.75
C LEU A 26 -6.68 -2.04 1.06
N PHE A 27 -5.55 -2.73 1.14
CA PHE A 27 -5.53 -4.15 1.45
C PHE A 27 -4.76 -4.40 2.73
N ARG A 28 -5.08 -5.52 3.39
CA ARG A 28 -4.28 -6.05 4.49
C ARG A 28 -3.79 -7.44 4.12
N ILE A 29 -2.51 -7.72 4.38
CA ILE A 29 -1.97 -9.06 4.21
C ILE A 29 -2.59 -9.95 5.28
N ARG A 30 -3.37 -10.95 4.87
CA ARG A 30 -4.03 -11.90 5.76
C ARG A 30 -3.17 -13.14 6.01
N GLU A 31 -2.47 -13.58 4.98
CA GLU A 31 -1.67 -14.78 5.00
C GLU A 31 -0.53 -14.65 3.98
N ILE A 32 0.60 -15.28 4.29
CA ILE A 32 1.72 -15.43 3.35
C ILE A 32 1.99 -16.92 3.21
N VAL A 33 1.94 -17.41 1.97
CA VAL A 33 2.23 -18.81 1.63
C VAL A 33 3.38 -18.83 0.63
N GLY A 34 4.57 -19.20 1.11
CA GLY A 34 5.78 -19.09 0.30
C GLY A 34 6.11 -17.64 -0.03
N ASP A 35 6.19 -17.31 -1.33
CA ASP A 35 6.47 -15.96 -1.84
C ASP A 35 5.19 -15.19 -2.23
N GLU A 36 4.00 -15.73 -1.95
CA GLU A 36 2.71 -15.10 -2.25
C GLU A 36 2.02 -14.58 -0.99
N ALA A 37 1.49 -13.38 -1.08
CA ALA A 37 0.66 -12.75 -0.07
C ALA A 37 -0.82 -12.80 -0.48
N LEU A 38 -1.66 -13.30 0.41
CA LEU A 38 -3.10 -13.23 0.30
C LEU A 38 -3.59 -11.94 0.95
N LEU A 39 -4.19 -11.08 0.13
CA LEU A 39 -4.66 -9.75 0.47
C LEU A 39 -6.16 -9.74 0.67
N GLY A 40 -6.61 -9.24 1.83
CA GLY A 40 -8.01 -8.90 2.04
C GLY A 40 -8.24 -7.42 1.81
N GLN A 41 -9.16 -7.06 0.92
CA GLN A 41 -9.52 -5.65 0.68
C GLN A 41 -10.28 -5.09 1.89
N LEU A 42 -9.87 -3.94 2.40
CA LEU A 42 -10.55 -3.25 3.48
C LEU A 42 -11.68 -2.37 2.94
N SER A 43 -12.74 -2.22 3.73
CA SER A 43 -13.83 -1.29 3.45
C SER A 43 -13.60 0.04 4.17
N SER A 44 -13.82 1.17 3.51
CA SER A 44 -13.72 2.47 4.18
C SER A 44 -14.91 2.72 5.12
N THR A 45 -16.04 2.04 4.89
CA THR A 45 -17.31 2.28 5.60
C THR A 45 -17.71 1.16 6.56
N GLN A 46 -17.08 -0.01 6.50
CA GLN A 46 -17.40 -1.17 7.33
C GLN A 46 -16.15 -1.80 7.94
N ASP A 47 -16.34 -2.51 9.05
CA ASP A 47 -15.31 -3.36 9.65
C ASP A 47 -15.27 -4.71 8.92
N GLY A 48 -14.06 -5.20 8.62
CA GLY A 48 -13.84 -6.47 7.91
C GLY A 48 -13.36 -6.32 6.46
N PHE A 49 -13.28 -7.46 5.79
CA PHE A 49 -12.80 -7.57 4.41
C PHE A 49 -13.96 -7.54 3.41
N HIS A 50 -13.77 -6.84 2.31
CA HIS A 50 -14.69 -6.77 1.19
C HIS A 50 -14.19 -7.66 0.04
N GLY A 51 -15.11 -8.36 -0.63
CA GLY A 51 -14.80 -9.09 -1.86
C GLY A 51 -14.01 -10.37 -1.65
N ALA A 52 -13.34 -10.80 -2.73
CA ALA A 52 -12.49 -11.99 -2.73
C ALA A 52 -11.05 -11.62 -2.33
N ASP A 53 -10.36 -12.56 -1.70
CA ASP A 53 -8.94 -12.41 -1.41
C ASP A 53 -8.15 -12.31 -2.72
N THR A 54 -7.19 -11.39 -2.78
CA THR A 54 -6.32 -11.18 -3.94
C THR A 54 -4.94 -11.75 -3.64
N SER A 55 -4.38 -12.57 -4.54
CA SER A 55 -3.00 -13.08 -4.41
C SER A 55 -2.03 -12.20 -5.19
N ILE A 56 -0.90 -11.86 -4.58
CA ILE A 56 0.21 -11.17 -5.25
C ILE A 56 1.55 -11.62 -4.67
N ARG A 57 2.61 -11.61 -5.48
CA ARG A 57 3.95 -11.96 -4.99
C ARG A 57 4.49 -10.87 -4.06
N LEU A 58 5.22 -11.26 -3.03
CA LEU A 58 5.88 -10.32 -2.10
C LEU A 58 6.97 -9.48 -2.77
N ASP A 59 7.61 -10.04 -3.80
CA ASP A 59 8.61 -9.38 -4.63
C ASP A 59 8.01 -8.55 -5.77
N ASP A 60 6.69 -8.54 -5.93
CA ASP A 60 6.03 -7.84 -7.01
C ASP A 60 6.20 -6.31 -6.85
N PRO A 61 6.68 -5.60 -7.88
CA PRO A 61 6.83 -4.14 -7.81
C PRO A 61 5.49 -3.40 -7.70
N ASP A 62 4.38 -4.07 -8.00
CA ASP A 62 3.04 -3.52 -7.85
C ASP A 62 2.54 -3.58 -6.39
N LEU A 63 3.12 -4.44 -5.56
CA LEU A 63 2.84 -4.48 -4.12
C LEU A 63 3.62 -3.36 -3.41
N ILE A 64 2.92 -2.31 -3.03
CA ILE A 64 3.52 -1.14 -2.41
C ILE A 64 2.94 -0.86 -1.02
N ALA A 65 3.69 -0.09 -0.23
CA ALA A 65 3.13 0.54 0.95
C ALA A 65 2.01 1.51 0.53
N PRO A 66 0.96 1.68 1.35
CA PRO A 66 -0.16 2.54 1.01
C PRO A 66 0.24 4.01 0.94
N TYR A 67 -0.43 4.76 0.06
CA TYR A 67 -0.27 6.21 0.03
C TYR A 67 -0.87 6.84 1.30
N PRO A 68 -0.28 7.92 1.83
CA PRO A 68 -0.72 8.54 3.09
C PRO A 68 -2.19 9.00 3.05
N GLU A 69 -2.63 9.53 1.90
CA GLU A 69 -4.01 9.98 1.68
C GLU A 69 -5.04 8.84 1.76
N ILE A 70 -4.64 7.63 1.37
CA ILE A 70 -5.48 6.44 1.46
C ILE A 70 -5.57 6.02 2.92
N LEU A 71 -4.46 6.02 3.66
CA LEU A 71 -4.48 5.70 5.08
C LEU A 71 -5.38 6.65 5.88
N GLN A 72 -5.38 7.95 5.55
CA GLN A 72 -6.31 8.91 6.15
C GLN A 72 -7.78 8.55 5.89
N ARG A 73 -8.10 8.06 4.68
CA ARG A 73 -9.46 7.61 4.35
C ARG A 73 -9.87 6.34 5.09
N TYR A 74 -8.91 5.49 5.44
CA TYR A 74 -9.11 4.23 6.16
C TYR A 74 -8.67 4.30 7.63
N ALA A 75 -8.61 5.50 8.21
CA ALA A 75 -8.08 5.73 9.56
C ALA A 75 -8.71 4.85 10.64
N ARG A 76 -9.96 4.40 10.45
CA ARG A 76 -10.66 3.46 11.33
C ARG A 76 -9.97 2.10 11.49
N HIS A 77 -9.18 1.69 10.49
CA HIS A 77 -8.46 0.40 10.47
C HIS A 77 -7.03 0.54 10.97
N LEU A 78 -6.56 1.77 11.19
CA LEU A 78 -5.24 2.03 11.73
C LEU A 78 -5.26 1.74 13.23
N THR A 79 -4.47 0.75 13.65
CA THR A 79 -4.19 0.54 15.08
C THR A 79 -2.93 1.30 15.48
N ALA A 80 -2.74 1.58 16.77
CA ALA A 80 -1.57 2.31 17.26
C ALA A 80 -0.22 1.63 16.91
N ALA A 81 -0.21 0.33 16.61
CA ALA A 81 0.97 -0.40 16.15
C ALA A 81 1.26 -0.17 14.64
N ASP A 82 0.20 0.00 13.84
CA ASP A 82 0.29 0.37 12.41
C ASP A 82 0.94 1.75 12.25
N ASP A 83 0.64 2.70 13.15
CA ASP A 83 1.17 4.07 13.10
C ASP A 83 2.72 4.14 13.21
N ILE A 84 3.34 3.21 13.95
CA ILE A 84 4.80 3.17 14.17
C ILE A 84 5.52 2.53 12.97
N ALA A 85 5.01 1.41 12.45
CA ALA A 85 5.53 0.80 11.22
C ALA A 85 5.34 1.75 10.02
N ASN A 86 4.18 2.39 9.98
CA ASN A 86 3.84 3.34 8.94
C ASN A 86 4.66 4.64 9.04
N SER A 87 4.99 5.15 10.23
CA SER A 87 5.91 6.31 10.37
C SER A 87 7.29 6.07 9.74
N THR A 88 7.79 4.83 9.75
CA THR A 88 9.04 4.47 9.05
C THR A 88 8.84 4.41 7.53
N TYR A 89 7.68 3.93 7.08
CA TYR A 89 7.31 3.85 5.66
C TYR A 89 6.95 5.19 5.05
N ILE A 90 6.34 6.12 5.78
CA ILE A 90 6.01 7.47 5.34
C ILE A 90 7.30 8.23 4.98
N LEU A 91 8.37 8.09 5.76
CA LEU A 91 9.68 8.65 5.42
C LEU A 91 10.25 8.08 4.09
N SER A 92 9.97 6.82 3.76
CA SER A 92 10.40 6.20 2.50
C SER A 92 9.44 6.50 1.32
N GLY A 93 8.13 6.61 1.58
CA GLY A 93 7.09 6.89 0.60
C GLY A 93 7.04 8.36 0.16
N VAL A 94 7.42 9.30 1.04
CA VAL A 94 7.64 10.71 0.67
C VAL A 94 8.71 10.81 -0.44
N ASN A 95 9.71 9.93 -0.41
CA ASN A 95 10.73 9.87 -1.46
C ASN A 95 10.17 9.35 -2.80
N GLN A 96 9.17 8.45 -2.79
CA GLN A 96 8.48 7.97 -3.99
C GLN A 96 7.50 9.01 -4.57
N LEU A 97 6.78 9.75 -3.71
CA LEU A 97 5.91 10.85 -4.15
C LEU A 97 6.72 11.99 -4.79
N GLU A 98 7.87 12.34 -4.20
CA GLU A 98 8.82 13.31 -4.79
C GLU A 98 9.35 12.85 -6.16
N GLU A 99 9.68 11.56 -6.33
CA GLU A 99 10.08 11.00 -7.62
C GLU A 99 8.94 11.03 -8.65
N HIS A 100 7.72 10.70 -8.25
CA HIS A 100 6.54 10.75 -9.12
C HIS A 100 6.17 12.19 -9.54
N LEU A 101 6.33 13.16 -8.63
CA LEU A 101 6.14 14.58 -8.92
C LEU A 101 7.24 15.14 -9.83
N ARG A 102 8.48 14.64 -9.71
CA ARG A 102 9.61 15.02 -10.56
C ARG A 102 9.43 14.49 -11.98
N VAL A 103 8.97 13.25 -12.15
CA VAL A 103 8.73 12.63 -13.48
C VAL A 103 7.57 13.32 -14.22
N GLN A 104 6.60 13.89 -13.50
CA GLN A 104 5.45 14.61 -14.09
C GLN A 104 5.69 16.09 -14.39
N ARG A 105 6.86 16.65 -14.07
CA ARG A 105 7.28 17.95 -14.62
C ARG A 105 8.23 17.70 -15.79
N PRO A 106 7.76 17.61 -17.04
CA PRO A 106 8.67 17.76 -18.15
C PRO A 106 9.27 19.16 -18.06
N ASP A 107 10.60 19.23 -18.01
CA ASP A 107 11.38 20.42 -18.31
C ASP A 107 10.80 21.11 -19.55
N GLY A 108 10.09 22.20 -19.32
CA GLY A 108 9.33 22.93 -20.33
C GLY A 108 9.18 24.38 -19.94
N ALA A 109 10.21 24.96 -19.32
CA ALA A 109 10.40 26.40 -19.25
C ALA A 109 11.62 26.75 -20.10
N SER A 110 11.39 26.95 -21.40
CA SER A 110 12.25 27.76 -22.27
C SER A 110 11.59 29.11 -22.49
#